data_AF-A0A1I2H8K5-F1
#
_entry.id   AF-A0A1I2H8K5-F1
#
_cell.length_a   1.000
_cell.length_b   1.000
_cell.length_c   1.000
_cell.angle_alpha   90.00
_cell.angle_beta   90.00
_cell.angle_gamma   90.00
#
_symmetry.space_group_name_H-M   'P 1'
#
loop_
_entity.id
_entity.type
_entity.pdbx_description
1 polymer ?
#
loop_
_entity_poly.entity_id
_entity_poly.type
_entity_poly.pdbx_seq_one_letter_code
_entity_poly.pdbx_strand_id
1 'polypeptide(L)'
;MAIVSRKEEKIKTVLDELPENFTDKQFVETFIKQYSRDWGKIKAQYLKQAQDKEEGTVITMPKPDLYLLSLLKTYKDRQQS
;
A
#
# COMPACT_ATOMS: atom_id res chain seq x y z
N MET A 1 -12.18 -5.45 9.55
CA MET A 1 -11.94 -4.04 9.17
C MET A 1 -10.91 -3.99 8.04
N ALA A 2 -11.25 -3.43 6.88
CA ALA A 2 -10.27 -3.21 5.82
C ALA A 2 -9.44 -1.96 6.14
N ILE A 3 -8.12 -2.08 6.22
CA ILE A 3 -7.19 -0.97 6.51
C ILE A 3 -7.34 0.15 5.48
N VAL A 4 -7.52 -0.24 4.21
CA VAL A 4 -7.86 0.65 3.09
C VAL A 4 -9.23 0.24 2.56
N SER A 5 -10.21 1.11 2.77
CA SER A 5 -11.54 0.96 2.15
C SER A 5 -11.46 1.30 0.66
N ARG A 6 -12.14 0.53 -0.19
CA ARG A 6 -12.15 0.71 -1.66
C ARG A 6 -10.75 0.72 -2.29
N LYS A 7 -9.89 -0.18 -1.82
CA LYS A 7 -8.48 -0.29 -2.26
C LYS A 7 -8.33 -0.41 -3.79
N GLU A 8 -9.21 -1.14 -4.46
CA GLU A 8 -9.17 -1.32 -5.91
C GLU A 8 -9.49 -0.03 -6.66
N GLU A 9 -10.53 0.71 -6.25
CA GLU A 9 -10.84 2.02 -6.82
C GLU A 9 -9.69 3.01 -6.64
N LYS A 10 -9.09 3.07 -5.44
CA LYS A 10 -7.97 3.96 -5.15
C LYS A 10 -6.74 3.63 -5.99
N ILE A 11 -6.42 2.35 -6.16
CA ILE A 11 -5.33 1.91 -7.03
C ILE A 11 -5.60 2.35 -8.45
N LYS A 12 -6.82 2.13 -8.95
CA LYS A 12 -7.21 2.56 -10.30
C LYS A 12 -7.05 4.07 -10.48
N THR A 13 -7.54 4.89 -9.54
CA THR A 13 -7.39 6.36 -9.61
C THR A 13 -5.93 6.81 -9.63
N VAL A 14 -5.06 6.16 -8.85
CA VAL A 14 -3.62 6.46 -8.86
C VAL A 14 -2.97 6.04 -10.17
N LEU A 15 -3.38 4.90 -10.74
CA LEU A 15 -2.89 4.44 -12.03
C LEU A 15 -3.32 5.35 -13.18
N ASP A 16 -4.53 5.91 -13.12
CA ASP A 16 -5.07 6.84 -14.11
C ASP A 16 -4.26 8.16 -14.18
N GLU A 17 -3.70 8.60 -13.05
CA GLU A 17 -2.82 9.78 -12.99
C GLU A 17 -1.36 9.49 -13.37
N LEU A 18 -0.96 8.22 -13.44
CA LEU A 18 0.43 7.82 -13.67
C LEU A 18 0.69 7.56 -15.16
N PRO A 19 1.89 7.90 -15.66
CA PRO A 19 2.28 7.59 -17.04
C PRO A 19 2.39 6.07 -17.23
N GLU A 20 2.19 5.53 -18.44
CA GLU A 20 2.23 4.09 -18.71
C GLU A 20 3.48 3.36 -18.17
N ASN A 21 4.64 4.03 -18.21
CA ASN A 21 5.92 3.50 -17.72
C ASN A 21 6.29 3.98 -16.30
N PHE A 22 5.28 4.19 -15.45
CA PHE A 22 5.53 4.60 -14.06
C PHE A 22 6.35 3.55 -13.30
N THR A 23 7.17 4.03 -12.37
CA THR A 23 7.92 3.19 -11.44
C THR A 23 7.12 2.90 -10.17
N ASP A 24 7.42 1.79 -9.50
CA ASP A 24 6.88 1.44 -8.19
C ASP A 24 6.95 2.59 -7.18
N LYS A 25 8.05 3.35 -7.21
CA LYS A 25 8.24 4.52 -6.37
C LYS A 25 7.24 5.62 -6.69
N GLN A 26 7.05 5.96 -7.97
CA GLN A 26 6.05 6.95 -8.40
C GLN A 26 4.64 6.56 -8.00
N PHE A 27 4.31 5.27 -8.08
CA PHE A 27 3.04 4.76 -7.60
C PHE A 27 2.85 5.02 -6.11
N VAL A 28 3.82 4.62 -5.30
CA VAL A 28 3.78 4.83 -3.84
C VAL A 28 3.69 6.32 -3.52
N GLU A 29 4.51 7.17 -4.13
CA GLU A 29 4.49 8.62 -3.90
C GLU A 29 3.15 9.25 -4.28
N THR A 30 2.56 8.86 -5.41
CA THR A 30 1.27 9.38 -5.87
C THR A 30 0.13 8.90 -4.96
N PHE A 31 0.17 7.63 -4.55
CA PHE A 31 -0.77 7.09 -3.57
C PHE A 31 -0.69 7.85 -2.23
N ILE A 32 0.52 8.15 -1.74
CA ILE A 32 0.71 8.92 -0.51
C ILE A 32 0.17 10.35 -0.65
N LYS A 33 0.38 10.97 -1.82
CA LYS A 33 -0.12 12.32 -2.11
C LYS A 33 -1.66 12.36 -2.13
N GLN A 34 -2.32 11.43 -2.83
CA GLN A 34 -3.78 11.38 -2.89
C GLN A 34 -4.43 10.88 -1.59
N TYR A 35 -3.85 9.84 -0.98
CA TYR A 35 -4.45 9.09 0.13
C TYR A 35 -3.56 9.11 1.38
N SER A 36 -3.07 10.30 1.75
CA SER A 36 -2.24 10.51 2.94
C SER A 36 -2.87 9.96 4.24
N ARG A 37 -4.21 10.03 4.34
CA ARG A 37 -4.98 9.50 5.47
C ARG A 37 -4.96 7.97 5.55
N ASP A 38 -5.07 7.28 4.41
CA ASP A 38 -4.95 5.82 4.36
C ASP A 38 -3.50 5.39 4.59
N TRP A 39 -2.54 6.13 4.04
CA TRP A 39 -1.13 5.91 4.31
C TRP A 39 -0.79 6.02 5.80
N GLY A 40 -1.36 7.02 6.49
CA GLY A 40 -1.22 7.15 7.94
C GLY A 40 -1.71 5.92 8.69
N LYS A 41 -2.82 5.30 8.26
CA LYS A 41 -3.34 4.05 8.86
C LYS A 41 -2.40 2.87 8.62
N ILE A 42 -1.89 2.70 7.40
CA ILE A 42 -0.94 1.63 7.06
C ILE A 42 0.32 1.77 7.90
N LYS A 43 0.89 2.98 7.98
CA LYS A 43 2.04 3.28 8.83
C LYS A 43 1.75 3.03 10.30
N ALA A 44 0.63 3.51 10.82
CA ALA A 44 0.26 3.31 12.23
C ALA A 44 0.12 1.82 12.56
N GLN A 45 -0.47 1.03 11.66
CA GLN A 45 -0.61 -0.41 11.83
C GLN A 45 0.75 -1.13 11.82
N TYR A 46 1.64 -0.74 10.89
CA TYR A 46 3.01 -1.25 10.83
C TYR A 46 3.79 -0.86 12.09
N LEU A 47 3.72 0.40 12.51
CA LEU A 47 4.42 0.92 13.68
C LEU A 47 3.90 0.25 14.95
N LYS A 48 2.58 0.04 15.08
CA LYS A 48 1.98 -0.67 16.20
C LYS A 48 2.54 -2.09 16.30
N GLN A 49 2.61 -2.84 15.18
CA GLN A 49 3.25 -4.16 15.19
C GLN A 49 4.77 -4.12 15.44
N ALA A 50 5.45 -3.06 15.00
CA ALA A 50 6.87 -2.89 15.24
C ALA A 50 7.19 -2.47 16.69
N GLN A 51 6.27 -1.74 17.34
CA GLN A 51 6.39 -1.24 18.71
C GLN A 51 5.98 -2.29 19.75
N ASP A 52 5.02 -3.17 19.43
CA ASP A 52 4.64 -4.33 20.26
C ASP A 52 5.71 -5.44 20.29
N LYS A 53 6.90 -5.18 19.71
CA LYS A 53 7.97 -6.17 19.68
C LYS A 53 8.65 -6.30 21.03
N GLU A 54 8.27 -7.36 21.74
CA GLU A 54 9.21 -8.10 22.57
C GLU A 54 10.36 -8.64 21.67
N GLU A 55 11.60 -8.60 22.17
CA GLU A 55 12.80 -9.05 21.46
C GLU A 55 12.65 -10.53 21.04
N GLY A 56 12.42 -10.77 19.74
CA GLY A 56 12.22 -12.11 19.18
C GLY A 56 11.05 -12.25 18.21
N THR A 57 10.16 -11.26 18.12
CA THR A 57 8.96 -11.37 17.28
C THR A 57 9.25 -11.06 15.79
N VAL A 58 8.92 -12.02 14.92
CA VAL A 58 9.03 -11.90 13.45
C VAL A 58 8.01 -10.89 12.94
N ILE A 59 8.45 -9.84 12.23
CA ILE A 59 7.51 -8.92 11.55
C ILE A 59 6.83 -9.70 10.43
N THR A 60 5.54 -9.95 10.58
CA THR A 60 4.73 -10.61 9.54
C THR A 60 4.23 -9.62 8.50
N MET A 61 4.12 -8.32 8.81
CA MET A 61 3.74 -7.31 7.83
C MET A 61 4.93 -6.82 6.99
N PRO A 62 4.81 -6.82 5.65
CA PRO A 62 5.80 -6.17 4.80
C PRO A 62 5.83 -4.67 5.09
N LYS A 63 6.94 -4.01 4.74
CA LYS A 63 7.07 -2.55 4.84
C LYS A 63 5.86 -1.86 4.17
N PRO A 64 5.39 -0.70 4.67
CA PRO A 64 4.22 0.00 4.12
C PRO A 64 4.25 0.17 2.60
N ASP A 65 5.41 0.44 2.02
CA ASP A 65 5.62 0.58 0.58
C ASP A 65 5.40 -0.75 -0.15
N LEU A 66 5.97 -1.84 0.37
CA LEU A 66 5.82 -3.20 -0.18
C LEU A 66 4.37 -3.70 -0.08
N TYR A 67 3.63 -3.27 0.94
CA TYR A 67 2.20 -3.55 1.04
C TYR A 67 1.42 -2.92 -0.12
N LEU A 68 1.68 -1.64 -0.42
CA LEU A 68 1.07 -0.95 -1.57
C LEU A 68 1.45 -1.62 -2.90
N LEU A 69 2.71 -2.02 -3.07
CA LEU A 69 3.14 -2.73 -4.28
C LEU A 69 2.48 -4.10 -4.42
N SER A 70 2.28 -4.81 -3.31
CA SER A 70 1.55 -6.08 -3.31
C SER A 70 0.10 -5.89 -3.74
N LEU A 71 -0.56 -4.82 -3.24
CA LEU A 71 -1.91 -4.47 -3.66
C LEU A 71 -1.98 -4.14 -5.16
N LEU A 72 -1.02 -3.37 -5.66
CA LEU A 72 -0.90 -3.06 -7.08
C LEU A 72 -0.73 -4.33 -7.92
N LYS A 73 0.16 -5.24 -7.49
CA LYS A 73 0.40 -6.51 -8.16
C LYS A 73 -0.87 -7.36 -8.22
N THR A 74 -1.56 -7.52 -7.09
CA THR A 74 -2.85 -8.24 -7.03
C THR A 74 -3.92 -7.58 -7.91
N TYR A 75 -3.95 -6.24 -7.98
CA TYR A 75 -4.86 -5.52 -8.85
C TYR A 75 -4.56 -5.82 -10.34
N LYS A 76 -3.29 -5.75 -10.75
CA LYS A 76 -2.86 -6.08 -12.13
C LYS A 76 -3.20 -7.52 -12.50
N ASP A 77 -2.93 -8.46 -11.60
CA ASP A 77 -3.24 -9.89 -11.78
C ASP A 77 -4.74 -10.15 -12.00
N ARG A 78 -5.60 -9.48 -11.22
CA ARG A 78 -7.07 -9.54 -11.39
C ARG A 78 -7.58 -8.94 -12.70
N GLN A 79 -6.89 -7.96 -13.27
CA GLN A 79 -7.29 -7.35 -14.55
C GLN A 79 -6.88 -8.23 -15.76
N GLN A 80 -6.02 -9.23 -15.55
CA GLN A 80 -5.53 -10.14 -16.59
C GLN A 80 -6.20 -11.53 -16.58
N SER A 81 -7.10 -11.82 -15.62
CA SER A 81 -7.90 -13.05 -15.56
C SER A 81 -9.29 -12.89 -16.17
#